data_AF-Q0YPM7-F1
#
_entry.id   AF-Q0YPM7-F1
#
_cell.length_a   1.000
_cell.length_b   1.000
_cell.length_c   1.000
_cell.angle_alpha   90.00
_cell.angle_beta   90.00
_cell.angle_gamma   90.00
#
_symmetry.space_group_name_H-M   'P 1'
#
loop_
_entity.id
_entity.type
_entity.pdbx_description
1 polymer ?
#
loop_
_entity_poly.entity_id
_entity_poly.type
_entity_poly.pdbx_seq_one_letter_code
_entity_poly.pdbx_strand_id
1 'polypeptide(L)'
;MMTCPVCGHSEMVDKVLDETLAYGGQSLTLHAMRGAFCSRCGEGVWDEESYRRYTEAQEGLIRTVKGDVGADIRRIRKKLNLSQAELASLFGVGKMAFSRYERGESRPPVPLVKLLKLIDRHPNLLSEM
;
A
#
# COMPACT_ATOMS: atom_id res chain seq x y z
N MET A 1 -31.47 17.61 2.55
CA MET A 1 -30.77 18.35 1.48
C MET A 1 -29.30 18.37 1.85
N MET A 2 -28.45 17.68 1.09
CA MET A 2 -27.02 17.60 1.39
C MET A 2 -26.35 18.90 0.92
N THR A 3 -25.69 19.61 1.81
CA THR A 3 -24.79 20.73 1.47
C THR A 3 -23.39 20.21 1.22
N CYS A 4 -22.63 20.90 0.37
CA CYS A 4 -21.23 20.62 0.14
C CYS A 4 -20.44 20.64 1.47
N PRO A 5 -19.70 19.57 1.81
CA PRO A 5 -18.96 19.48 3.08
C PRO A 5 -17.75 20.41 3.14
N VAL A 6 -17.28 20.91 1.99
CA VAL A 6 -16.09 21.79 1.91
C VAL A 6 -16.45 23.27 1.92
N CYS A 7 -17.44 23.70 1.13
CA CYS A 7 -17.76 25.12 0.97
C CYS A 7 -19.17 25.52 1.45
N GLY A 8 -19.97 24.58 1.97
CA GLY A 8 -21.32 24.82 2.48
C GLY A 8 -22.38 25.13 1.41
N HIS A 9 -22.03 25.09 0.12
CA HIS A 9 -22.97 25.35 -0.96
C HIS A 9 -24.09 24.29 -1.01
N SER A 10 -25.33 24.72 -1.24
CA SER A 10 -26.51 23.86 -1.12
C SER A 10 -26.79 22.98 -2.33
N GLU A 11 -26.17 23.27 -3.47
CA GLU A 11 -26.39 22.53 -4.70
C GLU A 11 -25.28 21.49 -4.92
N MET A 12 -25.69 20.23 -4.79
CA MET A 12 -24.91 19.05 -5.12
C MET A 12 -25.60 18.35 -6.30
N VAL A 13 -24.86 18.11 -7.38
CA VAL A 13 -25.35 17.56 -8.64
C VAL A 13 -24.91 16.11 -8.76
N ASP A 14 -25.86 15.20 -8.98
CA ASP A 14 -25.57 13.80 -9.23
C ASP A 14 -24.81 13.64 -10.56
N LYS A 15 -23.69 12.93 -10.52
CA LYS A 15 -22.87 12.61 -11.70
C LYS A 15 -22.45 11.15 -11.68
N VAL A 16 -22.17 10.64 -12.87
CA VAL A 16 -21.50 9.35 -13.11
C VAL A 16 -20.25 9.63 -13.91
N LEU A 17 -19.10 9.24 -13.39
CA LEU A 17 -17.78 9.59 -13.91
C LEU A 17 -16.86 8.37 -13.88
N ASP A 18 -15.77 8.40 -14.64
CA ASP A 18 -14.67 7.45 -14.45
C ASP A 18 -13.64 8.06 -13.49
N GLU A 19 -13.08 7.23 -12.60
CA GLU A 19 -12.09 7.64 -11.60
C GLU A 19 -10.82 6.79 -11.73
N THR A 20 -9.65 7.44 -11.81
CA THR A 20 -8.37 6.74 -11.92
C THR A 20 -7.59 6.79 -10.62
N LEU A 21 -7.45 5.62 -9.99
CA LEU A 21 -6.55 5.41 -8.86
C LEU A 21 -5.12 5.23 -9.36
N ALA A 22 -4.16 5.92 -8.75
CA ALA A 22 -2.74 5.72 -9.02
C ALA A 22 -1.93 5.55 -7.72
N TYR A 23 -1.06 4.54 -7.66
CA TYR A 23 -0.18 4.29 -6.53
C TYR A 23 1.08 3.55 -6.97
N GLY A 24 2.26 4.03 -6.54
CA GLY A 24 3.55 3.39 -6.80
C GLY A 24 3.83 3.04 -8.28
N GLY A 25 3.44 3.91 -9.21
CA GLY A 25 3.65 3.72 -10.65
C GLY A 25 2.65 2.79 -11.33
N GLN A 26 1.69 2.22 -10.59
CA GLN A 26 0.55 1.49 -11.15
C GLN A 26 -0.72 2.32 -11.08
N SER A 27 -1.64 2.10 -12.02
CA SER A 27 -2.94 2.76 -12.06
C SER A 27 -4.08 1.78 -12.38
N LEU A 28 -5.26 2.08 -11.87
CA LEU A 28 -6.50 1.35 -12.10
C LEU A 28 -7.63 2.37 -12.32
N THR A 29 -8.41 2.20 -13.40
CA THR A 29 -9.59 3.03 -13.65
C THR A 29 -10.85 2.30 -13.19
N LEU A 30 -11.63 2.99 -12.37
CA LEU A 30 -12.97 2.60 -11.94
C LEU A 30 -13.99 3.29 -12.83
N HIS A 31 -14.69 2.51 -13.64
CA HIS A 31 -15.68 3.04 -14.57
C HIS A 31 -17.02 3.27 -13.88
N ALA A 32 -17.77 4.27 -14.34
CA ALA A 32 -19.14 4.55 -13.90
C ALA A 32 -19.26 4.63 -12.36
N MET A 33 -18.46 5.49 -11.75
CA MET A 33 -18.52 5.87 -10.33
C MET A 33 -19.56 6.96 -10.16
N ARG A 34 -20.53 6.73 -9.27
CA ARG A 34 -21.66 7.63 -9.01
C ARG A 34 -21.43 8.41 -7.72
N GLY A 35 -21.70 9.72 -7.78
CA GLY A 35 -21.58 10.59 -6.62
C GLY A 35 -22.28 11.93 -6.82
N ALA A 36 -22.36 12.69 -5.73
CA ALA A 36 -22.90 14.04 -5.73
C ALA A 36 -21.75 15.05 -5.72
N PHE A 37 -21.76 16.00 -6.65
CA PHE A 37 -20.68 16.97 -6.87
C PHE A 37 -21.16 18.40 -6.72
N CYS A 38 -20.46 19.20 -5.93
CA CYS A 38 -20.79 20.60 -5.73
C CYS A 38 -20.67 21.38 -7.05
N SER A 39 -21.74 22.07 -7.45
CA SER A 39 -21.75 22.92 -8.64
C SER A 39 -20.81 24.13 -8.54
N ARG A 40 -20.41 24.51 -7.32
CA ARG A 40 -19.57 25.68 -7.04
C ARG A 40 -18.08 25.36 -6.92
N CYS A 41 -17.69 24.45 -6.04
CA CYS A 41 -16.27 24.16 -5.78
C CYS A 41 -15.79 22.83 -6.39
N GLY A 42 -16.69 22.03 -6.96
CA GLY A 42 -16.35 20.74 -7.58
C GLY A 42 -16.18 19.57 -6.60
N GLU A 43 -16.27 19.80 -5.30
CA GLU A 43 -16.14 18.74 -4.28
C GLU A 43 -17.15 17.61 -4.54
N GLY A 44 -16.66 16.37 -4.59
CA GLY A 44 -17.45 15.17 -4.85
C GLY A 44 -17.57 14.26 -3.64
N VAL A 45 -18.77 13.75 -3.40
CA VAL A 45 -19.02 12.69 -2.42
C VAL A 45 -19.55 11.48 -3.17
N TRP A 46 -18.80 10.38 -3.16
CA TRP A 46 -19.23 9.12 -3.75
C TRP A 46 -20.46 8.56 -3.00
N ASP A 47 -21.36 7.90 -3.73
CA ASP A 47 -22.41 7.10 -3.09
C ASP A 47 -21.83 5.87 -2.41
N GLU A 48 -22.65 5.14 -1.67
CA GLU A 48 -22.20 3.99 -0.87
C GLU A 48 -21.54 2.90 -1.72
N GLU A 49 -22.13 2.57 -2.88
CA GLU A 49 -21.59 1.54 -3.77
C GLU A 49 -20.26 1.97 -4.38
N SER A 50 -20.17 3.20 -4.90
CA SER A 50 -18.97 3.74 -5.52
C SER A 50 -17.87 3.94 -4.49
N TYR A 51 -18.20 4.38 -3.27
CA TYR A 51 -17.25 4.48 -2.17
C TYR A 51 -16.67 3.10 -1.81
N ARG A 52 -17.52 2.06 -1.69
CA ARG A 52 -17.05 0.69 -1.46
C ARG A 52 -16.14 0.18 -2.57
N ARG A 53 -16.51 0.40 -3.83
CA ARG A 53 -15.69 0.04 -5.00
C ARG A 53 -14.34 0.76 -4.97
N TYR A 54 -14.34 2.04 -4.63
CA TYR A 54 -13.13 2.85 -4.51
C TYR A 54 -12.20 2.29 -3.44
N THR A 55 -12.69 2.02 -2.23
CA THR A 55 -11.86 1.55 -1.12
C THR A 55 -11.32 0.14 -1.38
N GLU A 56 -12.14 -0.78 -1.88
CA GLU A 56 -11.70 -2.14 -2.26
C GLU A 56 -10.60 -2.10 -3.34
N ALA A 57 -10.78 -1.27 -4.36
CA ALA A 57 -9.82 -1.10 -5.44
C ALA A 57 -8.53 -0.43 -4.98
N GLN A 58 -8.62 0.59 -4.12
CA GLN A 58 -7.46 1.26 -3.53
C GLN A 58 -6.63 0.30 -2.68
N GLU A 59 -7.29 -0.49 -1.82
CA GLU A 59 -6.61 -1.52 -1.05
C GLU A 59 -5.96 -2.58 -1.94
N GLY A 60 -6.67 -3.02 -2.98
CA GLY A 60 -6.15 -3.96 -3.99
C GLY A 60 -4.89 -3.42 -4.66
N LEU A 61 -4.92 -2.18 -5.14
CA LEU A 61 -3.80 -1.52 -5.78
C LEU A 61 -2.60 -1.38 -4.83
N ILE A 62 -2.84 -0.98 -3.58
CA ILE A 62 -1.79 -0.89 -2.56
C ILE A 62 -1.18 -2.27 -2.28
N ARG A 63 -2.00 -3.33 -2.18
CA ARG A 63 -1.52 -4.71 -1.97
C ARG A 63 -0.67 -5.18 -3.15
N THR A 64 -1.11 -4.95 -4.39
CA THR A 64 -0.36 -5.30 -5.60
C THR A 64 0.99 -4.61 -5.66
N VAL A 65 1.02 -3.31 -5.39
CA VAL A 65 2.25 -2.49 -5.45
C VAL A 65 3.22 -2.81 -4.31
N LYS A 66 2.71 -2.96 -3.08
CA LYS A 66 3.57 -3.25 -1.92
C LYS A 66 4.02 -4.70 -1.89
N GLY A 67 3.25 -5.61 -2.48
CA GLY A 67 3.45 -7.05 -2.43
C GLY A 67 3.35 -7.61 -1.01
N ASP A 68 3.62 -8.91 -0.88
CA ASP A 68 3.80 -9.55 0.43
C ASP A 68 5.25 -9.37 0.89
N VAL A 69 5.47 -8.35 1.71
CA VAL A 69 6.79 -8.05 2.30
C VAL A 69 7.34 -9.23 3.12
N GLY A 70 6.47 -10.02 3.77
CA GLY A 70 6.88 -11.19 4.53
C GLY A 70 7.38 -12.31 3.62
N ALA A 71 6.69 -12.55 2.50
CA ALA A 71 7.14 -13.48 1.47
C ALA A 71 8.46 -13.03 0.83
N ASP A 72 8.60 -11.74 0.54
CA ASP A 72 9.85 -11.16 0.03
C ASP A 72 11.02 -11.39 1.00
N ILE A 73 10.84 -11.06 2.27
CA ILE A 73 11.84 -11.31 3.32
C ILE A 73 12.25 -12.77 3.35
N ARG A 74 11.27 -13.69 3.36
CA ARG A 74 11.53 -15.13 3.38
C ARG A 74 12.33 -15.58 2.16
N ARG A 75 11.98 -15.08 0.97
CA ARG A 75 12.67 -15.38 -0.29
C ARG A 75 14.11 -14.90 -0.25
N ILE A 76 14.33 -13.64 0.13
CA ILE A 76 15.67 -13.03 0.23
C ILE A 76 16.53 -13.79 1.24
N ARG A 77 16.00 -14.05 2.43
CA ARG A 77 16.71 -14.80 3.47
C ARG A 77 17.15 -16.19 3.00
N LYS A 78 16.26 -16.92 2.32
CA LYS A 78 16.58 -18.25 1.77
C LYS A 78 17.63 -18.16 0.66
N LYS A 79 17.59 -17.13 -0.19
CA LYS A 79 18.62 -16.87 -1.21
C LYS A 79 20.00 -16.60 -0.60
N LEU A 80 20.04 -15.95 0.56
CA LEU A 80 21.28 -15.70 1.32
C LEU A 80 21.73 -16.91 2.16
N ASN A 81 20.96 -18.01 2.16
CA ASN A 81 21.19 -19.20 2.99
C ASN A 81 21.26 -18.92 4.50
N LEU A 82 20.41 -18.00 4.99
CA LEU A 82 20.36 -17.62 6.41
C LEU A 82 19.11 -18.16 7.11
N SER A 83 19.24 -18.46 8.40
CA SER A 83 18.12 -18.63 9.33
C SER A 83 17.53 -17.28 9.72
N GLN A 84 16.32 -17.29 10.28
CA GLN A 84 15.69 -16.05 10.77
C GLN A 84 16.49 -15.40 11.89
N ALA A 85 17.16 -16.22 12.72
CA ALA A 85 17.99 -15.74 13.82
C ALA A 85 19.30 -15.13 13.34
N GLU A 86 19.96 -15.72 12.35
CA GLU A 86 21.17 -15.16 11.73
C GLU A 86 20.87 -13.84 11.03
N LEU A 87 19.78 -13.78 10.26
CA LEU A 87 19.35 -12.54 9.62
C LEU A 87 19.01 -11.45 10.66
N ALA A 88 18.35 -11.83 11.77
CA ALA A 88 18.07 -10.91 12.87
C ALA A 88 19.36 -10.32 13.48
N SER A 89 20.35 -11.17 13.72
CA SER A 89 21.66 -10.77 14.25
C SER A 89 22.38 -9.81 13.29
N LEU A 90 22.42 -10.14 11.99
CA LEU A 90 23.07 -9.31 10.97
C LEU A 90 22.43 -7.92 10.85
N PHE A 91 21.11 -7.84 10.97
CA PHE A 91 20.38 -6.57 10.90
C PHE A 91 20.26 -5.85 12.24
N GLY A 92 20.84 -6.39 13.33
CA GLY A 92 20.78 -5.78 14.66
C GLY A 92 19.36 -5.66 15.23
N VAL A 93 18.45 -6.56 14.84
CA VAL A 93 17.05 -6.56 15.30
C VAL A 93 16.80 -7.72 16.27
N GLY A 94 15.74 -7.61 17.07
CA GLY A 94 15.38 -8.67 18.03
C GLY A 94 15.20 -10.04 17.36
N LYS A 95 15.62 -11.11 18.05
CA LYS A 95 15.66 -12.51 17.53
C LYS A 95 14.36 -12.98 16.85
N MET A 96 13.21 -12.50 17.29
CA MET A 96 11.89 -12.90 16.74
C MET A 96 11.37 -11.97 15.63
N ALA A 97 12.07 -10.90 15.28
CA ALA A 97 11.59 -9.88 14.35
C ALA A 97 11.25 -10.50 12.98
N PHE A 98 12.21 -11.21 12.37
CA PHE A 98 12.00 -11.85 11.07
C PHE A 98 10.94 -12.96 11.07
N SER A 99 10.79 -13.70 12.17
CA SER A 99 9.68 -14.67 12.32
C SER A 99 8.31 -13.99 12.29
N ARG A 100 8.16 -12.82 12.93
CA ARG A 100 6.92 -12.04 12.93
C ARG A 100 6.67 -11.40 11.57
N TYR A 101 7.71 -10.83 10.95
CA TYR A 101 7.60 -10.23 9.62
C TYR A 101 7.22 -11.25 8.55
N GLU A 102 7.87 -12.41 8.52
CA GLU A 102 7.58 -13.48 7.54
C GLU A 102 6.21 -14.14 7.73
N ARG A 103 5.56 -13.96 8.89
CA ARG A 103 4.20 -14.42 9.17
C ARG A 103 3.16 -13.30 9.04
N GLY A 104 3.58 -12.08 8.75
CA GLY A 104 2.70 -10.91 8.67
C GLY A 104 2.17 -10.42 10.03
N GLU A 105 2.68 -10.95 11.15
CA GLU A 105 2.25 -10.58 12.51
C GLU A 105 2.70 -9.17 12.90
N SER A 106 3.75 -8.65 12.26
CA SER A 106 4.17 -7.26 12.40
C SER A 106 4.77 -6.74 11.09
N ARG A 107 4.74 -5.42 10.91
CA ARG A 107 5.35 -4.78 9.74
C ARG A 107 6.81 -4.41 10.03
N PRO A 108 7.75 -4.77 9.16
CA PRO A 108 9.14 -4.30 9.26
C PRO A 108 9.23 -2.78 9.03
N PRO A 109 10.19 -2.08 9.66
CA PRO A 109 10.49 -0.69 9.34
C PRO A 109 10.86 -0.52 7.87
N VAL A 110 10.43 0.58 7.25
CA VAL A 110 10.72 0.89 5.84
C VAL A 110 12.22 0.84 5.50
N PRO A 111 13.14 1.38 6.34
CA PRO A 111 14.58 1.30 6.07
C PRO A 111 15.11 -0.14 5.99
N LEU A 112 14.61 -1.05 6.85
CA LEU A 112 14.99 -2.46 6.85
C LEU A 112 14.57 -3.15 5.54
N VAL A 113 13.35 -2.87 5.06
CA VAL A 113 12.87 -3.40 3.78
C VAL A 113 13.71 -2.89 2.61
N LYS A 114 14.07 -1.60 2.62
CA LYS A 114 14.94 -1.01 1.58
C LYS A 114 16.32 -1.66 1.56
N LEU A 115 16.93 -1.86 2.73
CA LEU A 115 18.24 -2.52 2.85
C LEU A 115 18.18 -3.97 2.37
N LEU A 116 17.15 -4.75 2.77
CA LEU A 116 16.97 -6.11 2.26
C LEU A 116 16.83 -6.16 0.73
N LYS A 117 16.07 -5.24 0.13
CA LYS A 117 15.96 -5.14 -1.34
C LYS A 117 17.27 -4.71 -2.01
N LEU A 118 18.15 -3.99 -1.31
CA LEU A 118 19.49 -3.67 -1.79
C LEU A 118 20.38 -4.92 -1.75
N ILE A 119 20.41 -5.63 -0.62
CA ILE A 119 21.17 -6.88 -0.45
C ILE A 119 20.68 -7.96 -1.42
N ASP A 120 19.38 -8.05 -1.70
CA ASP A 120 18.85 -9.00 -2.70
C ASP A 120 19.40 -8.74 -4.10
N ARG A 121 19.59 -7.47 -4.48
CA ARG A 121 20.17 -7.08 -5.77
C ARG A 121 21.70 -7.20 -5.78
N HIS A 122 22.34 -7.02 -4.63
CA HIS A 122 23.79 -7.06 -4.47
C HIS A 122 24.19 -7.91 -3.25
N PRO A 123 24.11 -9.26 -3.32
CA PRO A 123 24.36 -10.13 -2.18
C PRO A 123 25.78 -10.01 -1.60
N ASN A 124 26.74 -9.56 -2.40
CA ASN A 124 28.12 -9.32 -1.98
C ASN A 124 28.25 -8.24 -0.88
N LEU A 125 27.30 -7.29 -0.81
CA LEU A 125 27.28 -6.24 0.21
C LEU A 125 27.03 -6.80 1.62
N LEU A 126 26.59 -8.06 1.75
CA LEU A 126 26.45 -8.71 3.05
C LEU A 126 27.79 -8.79 3.82
N SER A 127 28.93 -8.77 3.10
CA SER A 127 30.27 -8.74 3.71
C SER A 127 30.65 -7.40 4.33
N GLU A 128 29.90 -6.34 4.05
CA GLU A 128 30.12 -4.98 4.58
C GLU A 128 29.16 -4.63 5.74
N MET A 129 28.30 -5.58 6.12
CA MET A 129 27.32 -5.40 7.21
C MET A 129 27.90 -5.67 8.60
#